data_AF-M5C7D4-F1
#
_entry.id   AF-M5C7D4-F1
#
_cell.length_a   1.000
_cell.length_b   1.000
_cell.length_c   1.000
_cell.angle_alpha   90.00
_cell.angle_beta   90.00
_cell.angle_gamma   90.00
#
_symmetry.space_group_name_H-M   'P 1'
#
loop_
_entity.id
_entity.type
_entity.pdbx_description
1 polymer ?
#
loop_
_entity_poly.entity_id
_entity_poly.type
_entity_poly.pdbx_seq_one_letter_code
_entity_poly.pdbx_strand_id
1 'polypeptide(L)'
;MHFKYGKFRDEVQRAEEPAIMAQNFARLDAKPGTHPGGLESGAWWGLAGEDEELHLSMIPFFADVFENTPSVLSQVYGGGTPDMWYPTMVMTIEFKRKLPQRGMPGYSGQTLGVYSKGSFLEYGRHDMYGEIWSAPSNISQSDGRDPADDSWKKDMRKGDRASKAKL
;
A
#
# COMPACT_ATOMS: atom_id res chain seq x y z
N MET A 1 -15.70 -2.09 7.35
CA MET A 1 -14.49 -1.28 7.18
C MET A 1 -14.80 0.17 7.51
N HIS A 2 -14.20 0.72 8.57
CA HIS A 2 -14.28 2.15 8.88
C HIS A 2 -13.31 2.88 7.94
N PHE A 3 -13.82 3.64 6.99
CA PHE A 3 -12.98 4.47 6.15
C PHE A 3 -12.43 5.61 7.01
N LYS A 4 -11.13 5.57 7.34
CA LYS A 4 -10.42 6.55 8.20
C LYS A 4 -10.71 8.00 7.78
N TYR A 5 -11.09 8.21 6.53
CA TYR A 5 -11.35 9.50 5.91
C TYR A 5 -12.74 9.60 5.27
N GLY A 6 -13.82 9.36 6.02
CA GLY A 6 -15.21 9.27 5.51
C GLY A 6 -15.66 10.30 4.45
N LYS A 7 -15.07 11.50 4.43
CA LYS A 7 -15.31 12.54 3.41
C LYS A 7 -14.80 12.20 2.01
N PHE A 8 -13.82 11.31 1.86
CA PHE A 8 -13.19 10.97 0.58
C PHE A 8 -13.68 9.63 0.01
N ARG A 9 -14.66 8.99 0.67
CA ARG A 9 -15.14 7.65 0.28
C ARG A 9 -15.70 7.60 -1.15
N ASP A 10 -16.19 8.73 -1.64
CA ASP A 10 -16.83 8.88 -2.95
C ASP A 10 -15.81 9.39 -4.00
N GLU A 11 -14.61 9.79 -3.56
CA GLU A 11 -13.53 10.33 -4.41
C GLU A 11 -12.47 9.28 -4.75
N VAL A 12 -12.39 8.20 -3.96
CA VAL A 12 -11.42 7.11 -4.17
C VAL A 12 -12.07 5.75 -4.05
N GLN A 13 -11.55 4.81 -4.82
CA GLN A 13 -11.87 3.39 -4.77
C GLN A 13 -10.68 2.60 -4.23
N ARG A 14 -10.97 1.49 -3.54
CA ARG A 14 -9.99 0.59 -2.93
C ARG A 14 -10.26 -0.84 -3.40
N ALA A 15 -9.22 -1.54 -3.83
CA ALA A 15 -9.24 -2.99 -4.02
C ALA A 15 -8.23 -3.65 -3.08
N GLU A 16 -8.72 -4.56 -2.24
CA GLU A 16 -7.90 -5.26 -1.24
C GLU A 16 -7.05 -6.36 -1.89
N GLU A 17 -5.90 -6.65 -1.27
CA GLU A 17 -5.05 -7.79 -1.62
C GLU A 17 -5.20 -8.89 -0.53
N PRO A 18 -6.11 -9.87 -0.73
CA PRO A 18 -6.42 -10.87 0.30
C PRO A 18 -5.22 -11.76 0.64
N ALA A 19 -4.26 -11.92 -0.27
CA ALA A 19 -3.06 -12.71 -0.02
C ALA A 19 -2.22 -12.15 1.14
N ILE A 20 -2.20 -10.82 1.33
CA ILE A 20 -1.45 -10.19 2.43
C ILE A 20 -2.07 -10.53 3.78
N MET A 21 -3.41 -10.47 3.88
CA MET A 21 -4.09 -10.84 5.11
C MET A 21 -3.92 -12.32 5.44
N ALA A 22 -4.01 -13.21 4.44
CA ALA A 22 -3.73 -14.63 4.62
C ALA A 22 -2.30 -14.89 5.13
N GLN A 23 -1.30 -14.13 4.63
CA GLN A 23 0.06 -14.19 5.14
C GLN A 23 0.18 -13.71 6.58
N ASN A 24 -0.55 -12.66 6.98
CA ASN A 24 -0.57 -12.21 8.38
C ASN A 24 -1.10 -13.29 9.32
N PHE A 25 -2.20 -13.95 8.97
CA PHE A 25 -2.73 -15.10 9.73
C PHE A 25 -1.67 -16.20 9.86
N ALA A 26 -1.08 -16.63 8.74
CA ALA A 26 -0.05 -17.66 8.74
C ALA A 26 1.18 -17.31 9.59
N ARG A 27 1.58 -16.03 9.64
CA ARG A 27 2.68 -15.55 10.49
C ARG A 27 2.32 -15.56 11.97
N LEU A 28 1.11 -15.16 12.31
CA LEU A 28 0.65 -15.12 13.71
C LEU A 28 0.41 -16.52 14.29
N ASP A 29 0.08 -17.50 13.44
CA ASP A 29 -0.03 -18.91 13.82
C ASP A 29 1.33 -19.64 13.88
N ALA A 30 2.39 -19.04 13.30
CA ALA A 30 3.70 -19.64 13.27
C ALA A 30 4.36 -19.63 14.66
N LYS A 31 5.30 -20.56 14.87
CA LYS A 31 6.07 -20.60 16.12
C LYS A 31 6.89 -19.29 16.26
N PRO A 32 6.97 -18.70 17.47
CA PRO A 32 7.82 -17.55 17.70
C PRO A 32 9.26 -17.81 17.23
N GLY A 33 9.83 -16.85 16.49
CA GLY A 33 11.19 -16.94 15.95
C GLY A 33 11.33 -17.69 14.61
N THR A 34 10.26 -18.24 14.03
CA THR A 34 10.31 -18.90 12.71
C THR A 34 9.96 -17.97 11.54
N HIS A 35 9.65 -16.71 11.81
CA HIS A 35 9.37 -15.69 10.82
C HIS A 35 9.98 -14.35 11.27
N PRO A 36 10.27 -13.41 10.35
CA PRO A 36 10.94 -12.15 10.68
C PRO A 36 10.08 -11.14 11.47
N GLY A 37 8.90 -11.53 11.93
CA GLY A 37 7.96 -10.63 12.60
C GLY A 37 7.27 -9.63 11.67
N GLY A 38 6.45 -8.79 12.29
CA GLY A 38 5.72 -7.69 11.65
C GLY A 38 4.44 -8.10 10.91
N LEU A 39 3.60 -7.11 10.69
CA LEU A 39 2.32 -7.24 9.98
C LEU A 39 2.28 -6.32 8.78
N GLU A 40 1.64 -6.79 7.73
CA GLU A 40 1.59 -6.12 6.44
C GLU A 40 0.16 -5.73 6.08
N SER A 41 0.02 -4.68 5.29
CA SER A 41 -1.23 -4.30 4.64
C SER A 41 -0.89 -3.89 3.21
N GLY A 42 -1.82 -4.16 2.29
CA GLY A 42 -1.69 -3.67 0.93
C GLY A 42 -3.03 -3.59 0.24
N ALA A 43 -3.17 -2.56 -0.58
CA ALA A 43 -4.34 -2.35 -1.40
C ALA A 43 -3.98 -1.50 -2.62
N TRP A 44 -4.74 -1.70 -3.68
CA TRP A 44 -4.78 -0.78 -4.80
C TRP A 44 -5.76 0.35 -4.48
N TRP A 45 -5.34 1.58 -4.77
CA TRP A 45 -6.14 2.77 -4.63
C TRP A 45 -6.26 3.46 -5.98
N GLY A 46 -7.49 3.78 -6.36
CA GLY A 46 -7.79 4.48 -7.60
C GLY A 46 -8.59 5.74 -7.33
N LEU A 47 -8.40 6.76 -8.15
CA LEU A 47 -9.34 7.87 -8.24
C LEU A 47 -10.68 7.38 -8.82
N ALA A 48 -11.79 7.97 -8.36
CA ALA A 48 -13.12 7.57 -8.78
C ALA A 48 -13.57 8.29 -10.07
N GLY A 49 -13.07 9.50 -10.35
CA GLY A 49 -13.44 10.25 -11.54
C GLY A 49 -12.78 9.73 -12.82
N GLU A 50 -13.55 9.61 -13.90
CA GLU A 50 -13.10 9.04 -15.18
C GLU A 50 -11.95 9.84 -15.83
N ASP A 51 -11.90 11.15 -15.61
CA ASP A 51 -10.91 12.06 -16.20
C ASP A 51 -9.84 12.54 -15.21
N GLU A 52 -9.83 12.02 -13.99
CA GLU A 52 -8.87 12.42 -12.97
C GLU A 52 -7.49 11.81 -13.22
N GLU A 53 -6.46 12.41 -12.63
CA GLU A 53 -5.09 11.93 -12.71
C GLU A 53 -4.41 12.09 -11.34
N LEU A 54 -3.52 11.14 -11.02
CA LEU A 54 -2.73 11.17 -9.81
C LEU A 54 -1.73 12.32 -9.86
N HIS A 55 -1.80 13.19 -8.85
CA HIS A 55 -0.83 14.27 -8.64
C HIS A 55 0.09 13.97 -7.45
N LEU A 56 1.32 14.48 -7.50
CA LEU A 56 2.29 14.32 -6.41
C LEU A 56 1.77 14.89 -5.08
N SER A 57 0.90 15.91 -5.13
CA SER A 57 0.24 16.50 -3.96
C SER A 57 -0.73 15.53 -3.25
N MET A 58 -1.18 14.46 -3.92
CA MET A 58 -2.06 13.44 -3.34
C MET A 58 -1.29 12.34 -2.60
N ILE A 59 0.02 12.22 -2.84
CA ILE A 59 0.84 11.14 -2.27
C ILE A 59 0.85 11.15 -0.74
N PRO A 60 0.90 12.30 -0.04
CA PRO A 60 0.78 12.32 1.43
C PRO A 60 -0.55 11.75 1.94
N PHE A 61 -1.65 11.90 1.21
CA PHE A 61 -2.93 11.29 1.56
C PHE A 61 -2.83 9.76 1.45
N PHE A 62 -2.39 9.25 0.29
CA PHE A 62 -2.23 7.80 0.09
C PHE A 62 -1.18 7.17 1.00
N ALA A 63 -0.20 7.95 1.44
CA ALA A 63 0.80 7.54 2.42
C ALA A 63 0.25 7.42 3.85
N ASP A 64 -0.96 7.91 4.16
CA ASP A 64 -1.53 7.85 5.53
C ASP A 64 -2.87 7.09 5.62
N VAL A 65 -3.41 6.63 4.48
CA VAL A 65 -4.69 5.89 4.42
C VAL A 65 -4.57 4.38 4.63
N PHE A 66 -3.35 3.85 4.77
CA PHE A 66 -3.11 2.41 4.96
C PHE A 66 -3.62 1.91 6.31
N GLU A 67 -3.74 0.59 6.46
CA GLU A 67 -4.04 -0.04 7.75
C GLU A 67 -2.78 -0.16 8.59
N ASN A 68 -2.82 0.42 9.80
CA ASN A 68 -1.70 0.36 10.73
C ASN A 68 -1.67 -0.97 11.50
N THR A 69 -0.54 -1.28 12.12
CA THR A 69 -0.33 -2.56 12.83
C THR A 69 -1.39 -2.87 13.89
N PRO A 70 -1.79 -1.93 14.76
CA PRO A 70 -2.87 -2.19 15.72
C PRO A 70 -4.21 -2.55 15.05
N SER A 71 -4.56 -1.89 13.94
CA SER A 71 -5.78 -2.21 13.20
C SER A 71 -5.71 -3.61 12.58
N VAL A 72 -4.58 -4.01 12.00
CA VAL A 72 -4.40 -5.36 11.45
C VAL A 72 -4.48 -6.42 12.56
N LEU A 73 -3.83 -6.19 13.72
CA LEU A 73 -3.95 -7.08 14.88
C LEU A 73 -5.41 -7.26 15.32
N SER A 74 -6.17 -6.16 15.33
CA SER A 74 -7.58 -6.17 15.72
C SER A 74 -8.45 -6.99 14.78
N GLN A 75 -8.16 -6.95 13.48
CA GLN A 75 -8.85 -7.77 12.47
C GLN A 75 -8.50 -9.25 12.61
N VAL A 76 -7.25 -9.59 12.93
CA VAL A 76 -6.82 -10.99 13.08
C VAL A 76 -7.36 -11.60 14.37
N TYR A 77 -7.23 -10.92 15.51
CA TYR A 77 -7.62 -11.47 16.82
C TYR A 77 -9.10 -11.27 17.17
N GLY A 78 -9.88 -10.65 16.28
CA GLY A 78 -11.34 -10.77 16.21
C GLY A 78 -12.06 -10.58 17.55
N GLY A 79 -12.23 -9.32 17.97
CA GLY A 79 -13.23 -8.96 18.99
C GLY A 79 -12.63 -8.51 20.32
N GLY A 80 -12.12 -7.30 20.39
CA GLY A 80 -11.75 -6.71 21.69
C GLY A 80 -11.02 -5.38 21.64
N THR A 81 -10.35 -5.05 20.53
CA THR A 81 -9.74 -3.73 20.38
C THR A 81 -10.79 -2.77 19.79
N PRO A 82 -11.27 -1.77 20.56
CA PRO A 82 -12.13 -0.75 20.00
C PRO A 82 -11.42 -0.06 18.83
N ASP A 83 -12.18 0.41 17.84
CA ASP A 83 -11.68 1.35 16.84
C ASP A 83 -11.01 2.51 17.57
N MET A 84 -9.69 2.46 17.63
CA MET A 84 -8.86 3.43 18.33
C MET A 84 -8.23 4.32 17.28
N TRP A 85 -8.20 5.61 17.57
CA TRP A 85 -7.47 6.54 16.74
C TRP A 85 -6.00 6.52 17.13
N TYR A 86 -5.14 6.26 16.14
CA TYR A 86 -3.70 6.24 16.31
C TYR A 86 -3.09 7.43 15.55
N PRO A 87 -2.73 8.52 16.25
CA PRO A 87 -2.24 9.72 15.59
C PRO A 87 -0.84 9.50 15.02
N THR A 88 -0.65 9.89 13.75
CA THR A 88 0.66 9.93 13.10
C THR A 88 1.52 11.00 13.77
N MET A 89 2.58 10.60 14.46
CA MET A 89 3.46 11.52 15.19
C MET A 89 4.49 12.18 14.26
N VAL A 90 5.06 11.39 13.33
CA VAL A 90 6.05 11.82 12.35
C VAL A 90 5.81 11.03 11.07
N MET A 91 5.86 11.72 9.94
CA MET A 91 5.81 11.11 8.61
C MET A 91 6.92 11.69 7.74
N THR A 92 7.70 10.80 7.13
CA THR A 92 8.74 11.15 6.16
C THR A 92 8.39 10.51 4.83
N ILE A 93 8.35 11.31 3.76
CA ILE A 93 8.03 10.84 2.42
C ILE A 93 9.21 11.13 1.51
N GLU A 94 9.66 10.11 0.77
CA GLU A 94 10.73 10.23 -0.22
C GLU A 94 10.19 9.90 -1.62
N PHE A 95 10.27 10.88 -2.52
CA PHE A 95 9.87 10.69 -3.92
C PHE A 95 11.01 10.05 -4.72
N LYS A 96 10.90 8.74 -4.95
CA LYS A 96 11.92 7.97 -5.69
C LYS A 96 11.81 8.13 -7.21
N ARG A 97 10.61 8.37 -7.73
CA ARG A 97 10.29 8.43 -9.17
C ARG A 97 9.16 9.43 -9.42
N LYS A 98 9.01 9.85 -10.68
CA LYS A 98 7.83 10.60 -11.15
C LYS A 98 6.61 9.67 -11.23
N LEU A 99 5.42 10.22 -11.02
CA LEU A 99 4.18 9.48 -11.27
C LEU A 99 3.99 9.23 -12.78
N PRO A 100 3.33 8.14 -13.17
CA PRO A 100 2.91 7.94 -14.55
C PRO A 100 1.98 9.07 -15.00
N GLN A 101 2.12 9.46 -16.25
CA GLN A 101 1.22 10.44 -16.86
C GLN A 101 0.09 9.73 -17.61
N ARG A 102 -1.06 10.41 -17.76
CA ARG A 102 -2.18 9.95 -18.57
C ARG A 102 -1.69 9.55 -19.98
N GLY A 103 -2.03 8.33 -20.39
CA GLY A 103 -1.63 7.78 -21.69
C GLY A 103 -0.22 7.16 -21.74
N MET A 104 0.53 7.14 -20.62
CA MET A 104 1.79 6.41 -20.54
C MET A 104 1.54 4.89 -20.69
N PRO A 105 2.10 4.22 -21.70
CA PRO A 105 1.88 2.79 -21.90
C PRO A 105 2.37 1.95 -20.72
N GLY A 106 1.56 0.98 -20.30
CA GLY A 106 1.92 0.00 -19.26
C GLY A 106 1.76 0.49 -17.82
N TYR A 107 1.20 1.68 -17.61
CA TYR A 107 0.89 2.22 -16.29
C TYR A 107 -0.45 2.94 -16.26
N SER A 108 -1.11 2.91 -15.10
CA SER A 108 -2.28 3.72 -14.80
C SER A 108 -1.86 5.13 -14.37
N GLY A 109 -2.56 6.13 -14.89
CA GLY A 109 -2.50 7.50 -14.38
C GLY A 109 -3.41 7.77 -13.19
N GLN A 110 -4.26 6.81 -12.79
CA GLN A 110 -5.32 6.99 -11.79
C GLN A 110 -5.18 6.06 -10.59
N THR A 111 -4.43 4.98 -10.73
CA THR A 111 -4.31 3.91 -9.74
C THR A 111 -2.87 3.78 -9.25
N LEU A 112 -2.71 3.58 -7.96
CA LEU A 112 -1.46 3.27 -7.30
C LEU A 112 -1.63 2.11 -6.32
N GLY A 113 -0.55 1.40 -6.04
CA GLY A 113 -0.48 0.41 -4.99
C GLY A 113 0.07 1.06 -3.73
N VAL A 114 -0.60 0.86 -2.60
CA VAL A 114 -0.09 1.22 -1.28
C VAL A 114 0.24 -0.08 -0.56
N TYR A 115 1.49 -0.22 -0.14
CA TYR A 115 1.96 -1.29 0.72
C TYR A 115 2.46 -0.70 2.02
N SER A 116 2.21 -1.37 3.13
CA SER A 116 2.75 -0.97 4.42
C SER A 116 3.13 -2.19 5.27
N LYS A 117 4.16 -2.03 6.08
CA LYS A 117 4.62 -3.01 7.05
C LYS A 117 4.92 -2.31 8.38
N GLY A 118 4.37 -2.80 9.47
CA GLY A 118 4.83 -2.40 10.80
C GLY A 118 5.61 -3.53 11.47
N SER A 119 6.64 -3.17 12.21
CA SER A 119 7.62 -4.09 12.77
C SER A 119 7.50 -4.20 14.29
N PHE A 120 7.11 -3.12 14.96
CA PHE A 120 6.96 -3.09 16.41
C PHE A 120 5.68 -2.39 16.87
N LEU A 121 5.17 -2.85 18.01
CA LEU A 121 4.14 -2.20 18.80
C LEU A 121 4.59 -2.29 20.26
N GLU A 122 4.99 -1.17 20.84
CA GLU A 122 5.56 -1.14 22.18
C GLU A 122 5.13 0.13 22.92
N TYR A 123 4.69 0.00 24.18
CA TYR A 123 4.23 1.10 25.03
C TYR A 123 3.26 2.07 24.34
N GLY A 124 2.32 1.54 23.56
CA GLY A 124 1.31 2.33 22.83
C GLY A 124 1.84 3.07 21.59
N ARG A 125 3.08 2.82 21.15
CA ARG A 125 3.66 3.35 19.92
C ARG A 125 3.91 2.22 18.93
N HIS A 126 3.81 2.54 17.64
CA HIS A 126 4.12 1.62 16.55
C HIS A 126 4.85 2.36 15.44
N ASP A 127 5.63 1.64 14.66
CA ASP A 127 6.16 2.12 13.38
C ASP A 127 5.28 1.69 12.22
N MET A 128 5.45 2.41 11.12
CA MET A 128 4.97 1.99 9.82
C MET A 128 6.04 2.34 8.78
N TYR A 129 6.44 1.34 8.01
CA TYR A 129 7.15 1.50 6.76
C TYR A 129 6.13 1.39 5.62
N GLY A 130 6.19 2.29 4.65
CA GLY A 130 5.24 2.34 3.54
C GLY A 130 5.94 2.47 2.18
N GLU A 131 5.37 1.82 1.18
CA GLU A 131 5.78 1.96 -0.22
C GLU A 131 4.55 2.29 -1.07
N ILE A 132 4.74 3.21 -2.01
CA ILE A 132 3.73 3.56 -3.01
C ILE A 132 4.29 3.25 -4.39
N TRP A 133 3.52 2.47 -5.15
CA TRP A 133 3.91 1.95 -6.44
C TRP A 133 2.93 2.39 -7.51
N SER A 134 3.41 2.74 -8.71
CA SER A 134 2.53 2.96 -9.85
C SER A 134 1.77 1.68 -10.19
N ALA A 135 0.46 1.77 -10.44
CA ALA A 135 -0.29 0.61 -10.89
C ALA A 135 -0.09 0.37 -12.39
N PRO A 136 -0.17 -0.90 -12.83
CA PRO A 136 -0.06 -1.24 -14.25
C PRO A 136 -1.35 -0.97 -15.04
N SER A 137 -2.50 -1.00 -14.37
CA SER A 137 -3.82 -0.75 -14.93
C SER A 137 -4.71 -0.09 -13.88
N ASN A 138 -5.87 0.39 -14.32
CA ASN A 138 -6.91 0.84 -13.40
C ASN A 138 -7.52 -0.35 -12.66
N ILE A 139 -8.08 -0.09 -11.48
CA ILE A 139 -8.89 -1.08 -10.75
C ILE A 139 -10.01 -1.60 -11.68
N SER A 140 -10.25 -2.91 -11.65
CA SER A 140 -11.20 -3.62 -12.52
C SER A 140 -10.84 -3.69 -14.00
N GLN A 141 -9.64 -3.24 -14.40
CA GLN A 141 -9.11 -3.41 -15.76
C GLN A 141 -7.96 -4.41 -15.78
N SER A 142 -8.01 -5.33 -16.74
CA SER A 142 -6.85 -6.19 -17.03
C SER A 142 -5.71 -5.33 -17.57
N ASP A 143 -4.50 -5.54 -17.05
CA ASP A 143 -3.27 -4.97 -17.61
C ASP A 143 -2.73 -5.76 -18.81
N GLY A 144 -3.50 -6.75 -19.30
CA GLY A 144 -3.14 -7.65 -20.40
C GLY A 144 -2.03 -8.65 -20.06
N ARG A 145 -1.51 -8.65 -18.83
CA ARG A 145 -0.48 -9.58 -18.38
C ARG A 145 -1.12 -10.81 -17.76
N ASP A 146 -0.40 -11.92 -17.82
CA ASP A 146 -0.81 -13.13 -17.11
C ASP A 146 -0.81 -12.83 -15.60
N PRO A 147 -1.90 -13.10 -14.86
CA PRO A 147 -1.93 -12.96 -13.41
C PRO A 147 -0.81 -13.73 -12.67
N ALA A 148 -0.22 -14.77 -13.30
CA ALA A 148 0.92 -15.51 -12.77
C ALA A 148 2.29 -14.85 -13.08
N ASP A 149 2.32 -13.79 -13.89
CA ASP A 149 3.55 -13.10 -14.26
C ASP A 149 3.94 -12.02 -13.23
N ASP A 150 4.85 -12.38 -12.33
CA ASP A 150 5.43 -11.48 -11.32
C ASP A 150 6.61 -10.62 -11.85
N SER A 151 6.94 -10.70 -13.15
CA SER A 151 8.11 -10.01 -13.73
C SER A 151 8.03 -8.49 -13.61
N TRP A 152 6.82 -7.92 -13.64
CA TRP A 152 6.60 -6.47 -13.54
C TRP A 152 7.13 -5.87 -12.24
N LYS A 153 7.09 -6.61 -11.13
CA LYS A 153 7.67 -6.20 -9.84
C LYS A 153 9.18 -5.95 -9.96
N LYS A 154 9.88 -6.67 -10.85
CA LYS A 154 11.31 -6.48 -11.10
C LYS A 154 11.57 -5.24 -11.94
N ASP A 155 10.70 -4.92 -12.89
CA ASP A 155 10.86 -3.74 -13.76
C ASP A 155 10.69 -2.44 -12.97
N MET A 156 9.81 -2.43 -11.97
CA MET A 156 9.69 -1.30 -11.05
C MET A 156 10.92 -1.11 -10.15
N ARG A 157 11.61 -2.21 -9.77
CA ARG A 157 12.85 -2.17 -8.94
C ARG A 157 14.12 -1.88 -9.74
N LYS A 158 14.18 -2.25 -11.03
CA LYS A 158 15.40 -2.13 -11.87
C LYS A 158 15.77 -0.72 -12.28
N GLY A 159 14.88 0.26 -12.15
CA GLY A 159 15.19 1.66 -12.43
C GLY A 159 16.34 2.24 -11.59
N ASP A 160 16.77 1.57 -10.51
CA ASP A 160 17.82 2.04 -9.60
C ASP A 160 19.26 1.69 -10.02
N ARG A 161 19.48 0.78 -10.98
CA ARG A 161 20.85 0.39 -11.39
C ARG A 161 21.31 0.97 -12.71
N ALA A 162 20.41 1.44 -13.57
CA ALA A 162 20.80 1.96 -14.89
C ALA A 162 21.35 3.39 -14.85
N SER A 163 21.09 4.17 -13.79
CA SER A 163 21.54 5.57 -13.67
C SER A 163 22.86 5.74 -12.90
N LYS A 164 23.44 4.68 -12.35
CA LYS A 164 24.73 4.73 -11.61
C LYS A 164 25.95 4.26 -12.42
N ALA A 165 25.79 3.97 -13.71
CA ALA A 165 26.87 3.56 -14.59
C ALA A 165 27.11 4.57 -15.71
N LYS A 166 27.27 5.86 -15.37
CA LYS A 166 27.89 6.89 -16.21
C LYS A 166 28.36 8.03 -15.31
N LEU A 167 29.56 7.88 -14.77
CA LEU A 167 30.56 8.92 -14.51
C LEU A 167 31.91 8.22 -14.36
#